data_AF-D3HLI2-F1
#
_entry.id   AF-D3HLI2-F1
#
_cell.length_a   1.000
_cell.length_b   1.000
_cell.length_c   1.000
_cell.angle_alpha   90.00
_cell.angle_beta   90.00
_cell.angle_gamma   90.00
#
_symmetry.space_group_name_H-M   'P 1'
#
loop_
_entity.id
_entity.type
_entity.pdbx_description
1 polymer ?
#
loop_
_entity_poly.entity_id
_entity_poly.type
_entity_poly.pdbx_seq_one_letter_code
_entity_poly.pdbx_strand_id
1 'polypeptide(L)' 'MDCFIEVAEPVIDLKFQLKKDTQKYLIDYILSYSKLDCKELAQTLEVSPLVISQVLAGKEFLGPSKAHNLFHYFAMMIGH' A
#
# COMPACT_ATOMS: atom_id res chain seq x y z
N MET A 1 -35.56 31.60 16.39
CA MET A 1 -34.23 31.94 15.84
C MET A 1 -33.36 30.75 16.09
N ASP A 2 -33.03 30.04 15.02
CA ASP A 2 -32.48 28.70 15.05
C ASP A 2 -31.04 28.69 15.54
N CYS A 3 -30.73 27.75 16.44
CA CYS A 3 -29.40 27.55 16.98
C CYS A 3 -28.61 26.70 15.99
N PHE A 4 -27.69 27.32 15.26
CA PHE A 4 -26.77 26.63 14.37
C PHE A 4 -25.63 26.05 15.20
N ILE A 5 -25.63 24.73 15.39
CA ILE A 5 -24.49 24.01 15.96
C ILE A 5 -23.56 23.72 14.79
N GLU A 6 -22.50 24.52 14.65
CA GLU A 6 -21.39 24.17 13.76
C GLU A 6 -20.68 22.96 14.35
N VAL A 7 -20.95 21.78 13.78
CA VAL A 7 -20.20 20.56 14.09
C VAL A 7 -18.82 20.75 13.47
N ALA A 8 -17.82 21.03 14.31
CA ALA A 8 -16.43 21.04 13.85
C ALA A 8 -16.10 19.66 13.25
N GLU A 9 -15.61 19.65 12.01
CA GLU A 9 -15.16 18.42 11.38
C GLU A 9 -14.17 17.72 12.30
N PRO A 10 -14.33 16.40 12.55
CA PRO A 10 -13.40 15.69 13.40
C PRO A 10 -12.00 15.84 12.83
N VAL A 11 -11.04 16.30 13.64
CA VAL A 11 -9.63 16.22 13.28
C VAL A 11 -9.27 14.74 13.31
N ILE A 12 -9.41 14.07 12.17
CA ILE A 12 -8.99 12.69 12.02
C ILE A 12 -7.46 12.69 12.01
N ASP A 13 -6.85 12.61 13.19
CA ASP A 13 -5.43 12.28 13.35
C ASP A 13 -5.27 10.78 13.06
N LEU A 14 -5.41 10.42 11.77
CA LEU A 14 -5.11 9.11 11.25
C LEU A 14 -3.60 8.90 11.35
N LYS A 15 -3.16 8.50 12.54
CA LYS A 15 -1.85 7.87 12.75
C LYS A 15 -1.88 6.51 12.06
N PHE A 16 -1.87 6.50 10.73
CA PHE A 16 -1.51 5.33 9.96
C PHE A 16 -0.09 4.93 10.39
N GLN A 17 0.00 4.04 11.39
CA GLN A 17 1.24 3.39 11.83
C GLN A 17 1.67 2.33 10.79
N LEU A 18 1.47 2.66 9.51
CA LEU A 18 1.81 1.93 8.31
C LEU A 18 3.32 2.04 8.05
N LYS A 19 4.18 1.67 9.00
CA LYS A 19 5.63 1.85 8.83
C LYS A 19 6.43 0.59 8.52
N LYS A 20 5.96 -0.61 8.87
CA LYS A 20 6.66 -1.86 8.53
C LYS A 20 5.86 -2.77 7.60
N ASP A 21 4.60 -3.04 7.94
CA ASP A 21 3.80 -4.05 7.23
C ASP A 21 2.96 -3.47 6.08
N THR A 22 3.02 -2.17 5.83
CA THR A 22 2.27 -1.51 4.75
C THR A 22 2.55 -2.10 3.40
N GLN A 23 3.82 -2.28 3.09
CA GLN A 23 4.22 -2.82 1.80
C GLN A 23 3.74 -4.26 1.67
N LYS A 24 3.76 -5.03 2.76
CA LYS A 24 3.16 -6.36 2.81
C LYS A 24 1.66 -6.28 2.48
N TYR A 25 0.89 -5.44 3.16
CA TYR A 25 -0.55 -5.33 2.91
C TYR A 25 -0.89 -4.84 1.51
N LEU A 26 -0.09 -3.91 0.97
CA LEU A 26 -0.24 -3.45 -0.41
C LEU A 26 0.06 -4.56 -1.41
N ILE A 27 1.13 -5.33 -1.20
CA ILE A 27 1.47 -6.49 -2.03
C ILE A 27 0.37 -7.56 -1.93
N ASP A 28 -0.06 -7.92 -0.71
CA ASP A 28 -1.16 -8.87 -0.48
C ASP A 28 -2.43 -8.44 -1.22
N TYR A 29 -2.78 -7.15 -1.13
CA TYR A 29 -3.92 -6.59 -1.85
C TYR A 29 -3.76 -6.70 -3.37
N ILE A 30 -2.62 -6.29 -3.92
CA ILE A 30 -2.35 -6.38 -5.36
C ILE A 30 -2.46 -7.82 -5.85
N LEU A 31 -1.86 -8.78 -5.15
CA LEU A 31 -1.89 -10.19 -5.56
C LEU A 31 -3.28 -10.81 -5.42
N SER A 32 -4.08 -10.34 -4.46
CA SER A 32 -5.43 -10.86 -4.23
C SER A 32 -6.47 -10.32 -5.23
N TYR A 33 -6.28 -9.08 -5.71
CA TYR A 33 -7.26 -8.37 -6.52
C TYR A 33 -6.82 -8.07 -7.95
N SER A 34 -5.58 -8.41 -8.31
CA SER A 34 -5.11 -8.44 -9.70
C SER A 34 -4.95 -9.89 -10.17
N LYS A 35 -4.66 -10.07 -11.47
CA LYS A 35 -4.27 -11.39 -12.01
C LYS A 35 -2.77 -11.67 -11.85
N LEU A 36 -2.03 -10.78 -11.16
CA LEU A 36 -0.60 -10.90 -11.02
C LEU A 36 -0.21 -11.96 -9.99
N ASP A 37 0.82 -12.73 -10.30
CA ASP A 37 1.55 -13.52 -9.31
C ASP A 37 2.76 -12.74 -8.73
N CYS A 38 3.43 -13.31 -7.71
CA CYS A 38 4.61 -12.69 -7.09
C CYS A 38 5.75 -12.41 -8.09
N LYS A 39 5.89 -13.22 -9.14
CA LYS A 39 6.95 -13.08 -10.13
C LYS A 39 6.64 -11.93 -11.08
N GLU A 40 5.40 -11.82 -11.52
CA GLU A 40 4.94 -10.73 -12.38
C GLU A 40 5.01 -9.38 -11.64
N LEU A 41 4.56 -9.34 -10.38
CA LEU A 41 4.69 -8.13 -9.55
C LEU A 41 6.16 -7.75 -9.32
N ALA A 42 7.03 -8.73 -9.07
CA ALA A 42 8.47 -8.49 -8.93
C ALA A 42 9.08 -7.89 -10.21
N GLN A 43 8.66 -8.38 -11.39
CA GLN A 43 9.08 -7.80 -12.67
C GLN A 43 8.59 -6.36 -12.84
N THR A 44 7.33 -6.07 -12.52
CA THR A 44 6.78 -4.69 -12.57
C THR A 44 7.54 -3.73 -11.66
N LEU A 45 7.98 -4.19 -10.49
CA LEU A 45 8.75 -3.39 -9.55
C LEU A 45 10.26 -3.41 -9.83
N GLU A 46 10.71 -4.20 -10.82
CA GLU A 46 12.12 -4.46 -11.14
C GLU A 46 12.93 -4.89 -9.90
N VAL A 47 12.38 -5.83 -9.14
CA VAL A 47 13.04 -6.49 -8.01
C VAL A 47 13.04 -8.00 -8.24
N SER A 48 13.80 -8.74 -7.44
CA SER A 48 13.73 -10.20 -7.49
C SER A 48 12.44 -10.70 -6.82
N PRO A 49 11.84 -11.82 -7.29
CA PRO A 49 10.69 -12.43 -6.62
C PRO A 49 10.96 -12.81 -5.16
N LEU A 50 12.22 -13.07 -4.81
CA LEU A 50 12.65 -13.35 -3.44
C LEU A 50 12.39 -12.14 -2.53
N VAL A 51 12.68 -10.92 -2.98
CA VAL A 51 12.43 -9.69 -2.21
C VAL A 51 10.93 -9.54 -1.93
N ILE A 52 10.06 -9.74 -2.93
CA ILE A 52 8.60 -9.69 -2.74
C ILE A 52 8.15 -10.72 -1.69
N SER A 53 8.70 -11.94 -1.76
CA SER A 53 8.40 -13.01 -0.80
C SER A 53 8.88 -12.68 0.62
N GLN A 54 10.04 -12.02 0.77
CA GLN A 54 10.57 -11.58 2.05
C GLN A 54 9.76 -10.42 2.64
N VAL A 55 9.29 -9.49 1.82
CA VAL A 55 8.39 -8.40 2.24
C VAL A 55 7.05 -8.98 2.71
N LEU A 56 6.46 -9.91 1.95
CA LEU A 56 5.24 -10.63 2.35
C LEU A 56 5.39 -11.39 3.68
N ALA A 57 6.57 -11.96 3.91
CA ALA A 57 6.92 -12.63 5.16
C ALA A 57 7.22 -11.66 6.32
N GLY A 58 7.18 -10.33 6.11
CA GLY A 58 7.52 -9.31 7.10
C GLY A 58 9.01 -9.28 7.46
N LYS A 59 9.87 -9.89 6.64
CA LYS A 59 11.32 -10.02 6.89
C LYS A 59 12.13 -8.89 6.27
N GLU A 60 11.58 -8.21 5.27
CA GLU A 60 12.25 -7.14 4.53
C GLU A 60 11.24 -6.05 4.12
N PHE A 61 11.75 -4.92 3.63
CA PHE A 61 10.97 -3.85 3.03
C PHE A 61 11.65 -3.36 1.75
N LEU A 62 10.86 -2.96 0.77
CA LEU A 62 11.28 -2.27 -0.43
C LEU A 62 11.87 -0.89 -0.07
N GLY A 63 13.02 -0.59 -0.66
CA GLY A 63 13.61 0.75 -0.57
C GLY A 63 12.73 1.84 -1.19
N PRO A 64 13.01 3.13 -0.94
CA PRO A 64 12.10 4.24 -1.23
C PRO A 64 11.59 4.29 -2.68
N SER A 65 12.48 4.10 -3.66
CA SER A 65 12.10 4.09 -5.09
C SER A 65 11.10 2.98 -5.42
N LYS A 66 11.35 1.76 -4.93
CA LYS A 66 10.48 0.61 -5.19
C LYS A 66 9.17 0.67 -4.40
N ALA A 67 9.22 1.22 -3.19
CA ALA A 67 8.04 1.51 -2.38
C ALA A 67 7.12 2.54 -3.04
N HIS A 68 7.70 3.58 -3.66
CA HIS A 68 6.93 4.56 -4.43
C HIS A 68 6.23 3.90 -5.63
N ASN A 69 6.96 3.06 -6.39
CA ASN A 69 6.37 2.33 -7.51
C ASN A 69 5.24 1.38 -7.08
N LEU A 70 5.42 0.67 -5.96
CA LEU A 70 4.38 -0.18 -5.37
C LEU A 70 3.11 0.62 -5.04
N PHE A 71 3.27 1.77 -4.38
CA PHE A 71 2.13 2.62 -4.03
C PHE A 71 1.45 3.19 -5.27
N HIS A 72 2.23 3.64 -6.26
CA HIS A 72 1.69 4.16 -7.52
C HIS A 72 0.88 3.09 -8.27
N TYR A 73 1.39 1.86 -8.33
CA TYR A 73 0.66 0.74 -8.92
C TYR A 73 -0.65 0.47 -8.19
N PHE A 74 -0.64 0.42 -6.86
CA PHE A 74 -1.85 0.30 -6.05
C PHE A 74 -2.86 1.41 -6.36
N ALA A 75 -2.42 2.68 -6.39
CA ALA A 75 -3.28 3.82 -6.70
C ALA A 75 -3.93 3.70 -8.09
N MET A 76 -3.18 3.22 -9.09
CA MET A 76 -3.72 2.97 -10.43
C MET A 76 -4.79 1.88 -10.46
N MET A 77 -4.69 0.85 -9.60
CA MET A 77 -5.71 -0.20 -9.54
C MET A 77 -7.03 0.28 -8.92
N ILE A 78 -6.98 1.16 -7.90
CA ILE A 78 -8.17 1.63 -7.18
C ILE A 78 -8.78 2.91 -7.76
N GLY A 79 -8.01 3.67 -8.55
CA GLY A 79 -8.43 4.94 -9.14
C GLY A 79 -9.17 4.80 -10.47
N HIS A 80 -9.56 3.58 -10.85
CA HIS A 80 -10.24 3.28 -12.11
C HIS A 80 -11.76 3.18 -11.92
#